data_AF-A0A9D2W5U4-F1
#
_entry.id   AF-A0A9D2W5U4-F1
#
_cell.length_a   1.000
_cell.length_b   1.000
_cell.length_c   1.000
_cell.angle_alpha   90.00
_cell.angle_beta   90.00
_cell.angle_gamma   90.00
#
_symmetry.space_group_name_H-M   'P 1'
#
loop_
_entity.id
_entity.type
_entity.pdbx_description
1 polymer ?
#
loop_
_entity_poly.entity_id
_entity_poly.type
_entity_poly.pdbx_seq_one_letter_code
_entity_poly.pdbx_strand_id
1 'polypeptide(L)'
;MKHILLAVIILLQMMCAVIKAQDTNGCDICGPTSGQYQNEPNGTFSATLGINNSTTGVYSLAVGNSAKAKGGTSMALGTFVRAEATNAVVIGSGLGDLDNKALINNKPNSLIISFNSKHPTLFVGPSLGNESTGKVGIGDVIEPQAKLHIKSDYSEDAGVILETKNKMTNKVFLQMYDDNHVISVSKDGMGIKAVDDNLSIEAERVALFGKIGINTNNVFEDSYNYSLAVSGGILTNEVYVKEVEEWHDDVFEDDYNLISLKELERYIKKNRHLPDIPSEFEVLTEGYEIVKFQGLLLKKIEELTLYTIELQKQIKKQQDIINTLK
;
A
#
# COMPACT_ATOMS: atom_id res chain seq x y z
N MET A 1 65.05 3.18 -37.75
CA MET A 1 64.64 4.56 -38.10
C MET A 1 63.15 4.69 -38.42
N LYS A 2 62.54 3.90 -39.32
CA LYS A 2 61.10 4.01 -39.66
C LYS A 2 60.13 3.83 -38.47
N HIS A 3 60.41 2.93 -37.53
CA HIS A 3 59.55 2.71 -36.36
C HIS A 3 59.63 3.85 -35.32
N ILE A 4 60.78 4.50 -35.20
CA ILE A 4 60.96 5.67 -34.32
C ILE A 4 60.23 6.87 -34.92
N LEU A 5 60.31 7.04 -36.24
CA LEU A 5 59.58 8.10 -36.95
C LEU A 5 58.06 7.93 -36.80
N LEU A 6 57.54 6.69 -36.88
CA LEU A 6 56.12 6.39 -36.67
C LEU A 6 55.68 6.68 -35.22
N ALA A 7 56.48 6.29 -34.23
CA ALA A 7 56.21 6.57 -32.82
C ALA A 7 56.24 8.08 -32.51
N VAL A 8 57.18 8.82 -33.11
CA VAL A 8 57.28 10.28 -32.97
C VAL A 8 56.12 10.98 -33.69
N ILE A 9 55.65 10.48 -34.83
CA ILE A 9 54.46 11.02 -35.52
C ILE A 9 53.19 10.77 -34.70
N ILE A 10 53.04 9.58 -34.11
CA ILE A 10 51.91 9.26 -33.21
C ILE A 10 51.96 10.15 -31.97
N LEU A 11 53.13 10.33 -31.34
CA LEU A 11 53.30 11.25 -30.22
C LEU A 11 53.00 12.70 -30.62
N LEU A 12 53.45 13.15 -31.79
CA LEU A 12 53.16 14.50 -32.29
C LEU A 12 51.67 14.68 -32.61
N GLN A 13 50.97 13.65 -33.11
CA GLN A 13 49.53 13.71 -33.34
C GLN A 13 48.74 13.75 -32.03
N MET A 14 49.16 12.99 -31.02
CA MET A 14 48.59 13.08 -29.67
C MET A 14 48.91 14.43 -29.02
N MET A 15 50.11 14.99 -29.21
CA MET A 15 50.45 16.33 -28.75
C MET A 15 49.69 17.42 -29.52
N CYS A 16 49.42 17.27 -30.82
CA CYS A 16 48.64 18.24 -31.60
C CYS A 16 47.16 18.30 -31.14
N ALA A 17 46.60 17.16 -30.70
CA ALA A 17 45.29 17.11 -30.03
C ALA A 17 45.31 17.82 -28.67
N VAL A 18 46.43 17.74 -27.93
CA VAL A 18 46.62 18.42 -26.63
C VAL A 18 46.92 19.93 -26.79
N ILE A 19 47.58 20.36 -27.88
CA ILE A 19 48.04 21.75 -28.05
C ILE A 19 46.90 22.74 -28.36
N LYS A 20 45.74 22.29 -28.87
CA LYS A 20 44.55 23.15 -28.97
C LYS A 20 43.98 23.57 -27.60
N ALA A 21 44.43 22.95 -26.50
CA ALA A 21 43.84 23.12 -25.17
C ALA A 21 44.57 24.12 -24.23
N GLN A 22 45.69 24.74 -24.65
CA GLN A 22 46.49 25.54 -23.71
C GLN A 22 46.19 27.05 -23.67
N ASP A 23 45.38 27.59 -24.58
CA ASP A 23 44.95 29.01 -24.52
C ASP A 23 43.48 29.13 -24.09
N THR A 24 43.24 28.88 -22.79
CA THR A 24 42.07 29.34 -22.00
C THR A 24 40.64 28.85 -22.33
N ASN A 25 40.42 28.03 -23.36
CA ASN A 25 39.06 27.66 -23.82
C ASN A 25 38.84 26.13 -23.98
N GLY A 26 38.88 25.39 -22.86
CA GLY A 26 38.50 23.96 -22.78
C GLY A 26 39.39 22.97 -23.54
N CYS A 27 39.25 21.67 -23.26
CA CYS A 27 40.03 20.59 -23.88
C CYS A 27 39.15 19.67 -24.76
N ASP A 28 39.60 19.38 -25.99
CA ASP A 28 38.96 18.43 -26.92
C ASP A 28 39.87 17.19 -27.11
N ILE A 29 39.38 16.00 -26.74
CA ILE A 29 40.19 14.76 -26.68
C ILE A 29 39.74 13.73 -27.74
N CYS A 30 39.34 14.19 -28.93
CA CYS A 30 39.06 13.44 -30.19
C CYS A 30 37.60 13.55 -30.65
N GLY A 31 37.40 14.18 -31.81
CA GLY A 31 36.30 13.97 -32.76
C GLY A 31 36.88 13.70 -34.17
N PRO A 32 36.11 13.12 -35.12
CA PRO A 32 36.63 12.82 -36.46
C PRO A 32 37.07 14.10 -37.18
N THR A 33 38.16 13.99 -37.93
CA THR A 33 38.90 15.07 -38.59
C THR A 33 38.19 15.70 -39.81
N SER A 34 36.89 15.44 -40.00
CA SER A 34 36.07 16.03 -41.08
C SER A 34 34.94 16.88 -40.50
N GLY A 35 34.78 18.09 -41.06
CA GLY A 35 34.09 19.27 -40.51
C GLY A 35 32.58 19.19 -40.16
N GLN A 36 31.99 18.02 -39.91
CA GLN A 36 30.59 17.90 -39.49
C GLN A 36 30.37 17.33 -38.08
N TYR A 37 31.44 16.91 -37.40
CA TYR A 37 31.35 16.15 -36.16
C TYR A 37 32.30 16.70 -35.08
N GLN A 38 32.24 18.01 -34.85
CA GLN A 38 33.20 18.72 -33.98
C GLN A 38 32.68 18.86 -32.55
N ASN A 39 33.58 18.74 -31.60
CA ASN A 39 33.32 19.09 -30.20
C ASN A 39 33.47 20.60 -30.00
N GLU A 40 32.69 21.16 -29.08
CA GLU A 40 32.68 22.59 -28.74
C GLU A 40 33.06 22.79 -27.27
N PRO A 41 34.37 22.78 -26.92
CA PRO A 41 34.83 22.92 -25.55
C PRO A 41 34.86 24.40 -25.09
N ASN A 42 33.74 25.11 -25.12
CA ASN A 42 33.68 26.55 -24.82
C ASN A 42 33.72 26.91 -23.32
N GLY A 43 33.70 25.92 -22.42
CA GLY A 43 33.74 26.11 -20.97
C GLY A 43 35.16 26.34 -20.44
N THR A 44 35.31 27.24 -19.46
CA THR A 44 36.59 27.39 -18.77
C THR A 44 36.87 26.15 -17.91
N PHE A 45 38.06 25.58 -18.04
CA PHE A 45 38.43 24.32 -17.38
C PHE A 45 37.48 23.14 -17.70
N SER A 46 36.84 23.15 -18.86
CA SER A 46 35.99 22.05 -19.30
C SER A 46 36.75 21.00 -20.10
N ALA A 47 36.17 19.80 -20.19
CA ALA A 47 36.66 18.73 -21.04
C ALA A 47 35.53 18.16 -21.90
N THR A 48 35.81 17.95 -23.17
CA THR A 48 34.86 17.43 -24.15
C THR A 48 35.48 16.25 -24.90
N LEU A 49 34.79 15.10 -24.93
CA LEU A 49 35.30 13.86 -25.52
C LEU A 49 34.22 13.12 -26.31
N GLY A 50 34.49 12.79 -27.58
CA GLY A 50 33.56 12.05 -28.44
C GLY A 50 33.11 12.86 -29.65
N ILE A 51 31.82 12.79 -30.02
CA ILE A 51 31.29 13.37 -31.26
C ILE A 51 30.19 14.39 -30.94
N ASN A 52 30.23 15.57 -31.56
CA ASN A 52 29.17 16.59 -31.45
C ASN A 52 28.85 17.04 -30.02
N ASN A 53 29.80 16.92 -29.11
CA ASN A 53 29.58 17.31 -27.72
C ASN A 53 29.89 18.79 -27.53
N SER A 54 29.24 19.43 -26.56
CA SER A 54 29.46 20.85 -26.26
C SER A 54 29.57 21.07 -24.76
N THR A 55 30.57 21.79 -24.32
CA THR A 55 30.70 22.23 -22.93
C THR A 55 30.73 23.75 -22.89
N THR A 56 29.87 24.37 -22.09
CA THR A 56 29.88 25.83 -21.87
C THR A 56 30.01 26.18 -20.39
N GLY A 57 29.74 25.24 -19.50
CA GLY A 57 29.88 25.44 -18.07
C GLY A 57 31.34 25.48 -17.63
N VAL A 58 31.65 26.30 -16.63
CA VAL A 58 32.95 26.26 -15.96
C VAL A 58 33.11 24.92 -15.25
N TYR A 59 34.27 24.27 -15.35
CA TYR A 59 34.52 22.92 -14.79
C TYR A 59 33.56 21.82 -15.29
N SER A 60 32.97 21.99 -16.47
CA SER A 60 32.01 21.01 -17.01
C SER A 60 32.68 19.89 -17.81
N LEU A 61 31.99 18.75 -17.92
CA LEU A 61 32.46 17.58 -18.65
C LEU A 61 31.35 17.06 -19.57
N ALA A 62 31.63 16.92 -20.87
CA ALA A 62 30.73 16.25 -21.81
C ALA A 62 31.44 15.08 -22.51
N VAL A 63 30.85 13.89 -22.43
CA VAL A 63 31.40 12.65 -23.03
C VAL A 63 30.31 11.89 -23.78
N GLY A 64 30.58 11.49 -25.02
CA GLY A 64 29.70 10.61 -25.79
C GLY A 64 29.35 11.14 -27.18
N ASN A 65 28.06 11.14 -27.54
CA ASN A 65 27.57 11.62 -28.83
C ASN A 65 26.44 12.64 -28.64
N SER A 66 26.66 13.89 -29.03
CA SER A 66 25.67 14.97 -28.84
C SER A 66 25.31 15.22 -27.37
N ALA A 67 26.29 15.09 -26.48
CA ALA A 67 26.20 15.42 -25.06
C ALA A 67 26.53 16.90 -24.81
N LYS A 68 25.71 17.59 -24.02
CA LYS A 68 25.89 19.03 -23.74
C LYS A 68 25.97 19.31 -22.24
N ALA A 69 27.10 19.81 -21.74
CA ALA A 69 27.28 20.22 -20.34
C ALA A 69 27.34 21.75 -20.25
N LYS A 70 26.19 22.37 -19.96
CA LYS A 70 26.03 23.83 -19.96
C LYS A 70 26.16 24.46 -18.57
N GLY A 71 25.79 23.73 -17.52
CA GLY A 71 25.85 24.23 -16.14
C GLY A 71 27.28 24.25 -15.57
N GLY A 72 27.55 25.10 -14.59
CA GLY A 72 28.82 25.08 -13.86
C GLY A 72 29.00 23.74 -13.13
N THR A 73 30.20 23.16 -13.18
CA THR A 73 30.52 21.85 -12.60
C THR A 73 29.60 20.72 -13.08
N SER A 74 28.94 20.90 -14.22
CA SER A 74 27.96 19.93 -14.74
C SER A 74 28.63 18.80 -15.52
N MET A 75 27.97 17.66 -15.57
CA MET A 75 28.47 16.47 -16.25
C MET A 75 27.39 15.87 -17.16
N ALA A 76 27.70 15.70 -18.44
CA ALA A 76 26.81 15.10 -19.44
C ALA A 76 27.49 13.88 -20.08
N LEU A 77 26.98 12.68 -19.80
CA LEU A 77 27.60 11.41 -20.20
C LEU A 77 26.62 10.56 -21.03
N GLY A 78 26.91 10.36 -22.30
CA GLY A 78 26.16 9.46 -23.18
C GLY A 78 25.68 10.10 -24.49
N THR A 79 24.49 9.73 -24.95
CA THR A 79 23.98 10.12 -26.28
C THR A 79 22.76 11.02 -26.17
N PHE A 80 22.76 12.19 -26.80
CA PHE A 80 21.62 13.13 -26.76
C PHE A 80 21.20 13.52 -25.32
N VAL A 81 22.19 13.79 -24.47
CA VAL A 81 22.00 14.14 -23.06
C VAL A 81 22.44 15.57 -22.78
N ARG A 82 21.80 16.25 -21.82
CA ARG A 82 22.11 17.64 -21.48
C ARG A 82 22.08 17.91 -19.98
N ALA A 83 23.18 18.42 -19.44
CA ALA A 83 23.23 18.94 -18.06
C ALA A 83 23.23 20.47 -18.10
N GLU A 84 22.10 21.08 -17.77
CA GLU A 84 21.85 22.51 -17.98
C GLU A 84 21.95 23.37 -16.71
N ALA A 85 21.97 22.75 -15.53
CA ALA A 85 22.09 23.46 -14.24
C ALA A 85 23.43 23.21 -13.54
N THR A 86 23.77 24.07 -12.58
CA THR A 86 24.99 23.93 -11.77
C THR A 86 24.98 22.63 -10.97
N ASN A 87 26.10 21.89 -10.98
CA ASN A 87 26.24 20.58 -10.35
C ASN A 87 25.20 19.55 -10.83
N ALA A 88 24.61 19.74 -12.01
CA ALA A 88 23.73 18.75 -12.61
C ALA A 88 24.55 17.66 -13.31
N VAL A 89 24.14 16.41 -13.09
CA VAL A 89 24.71 15.24 -13.75
C VAL A 89 23.62 14.53 -14.54
N VAL A 90 23.92 14.18 -15.79
CA VAL A 90 23.04 13.36 -16.63
C VAL A 90 23.82 12.21 -17.24
N ILE A 91 23.26 10.99 -17.17
CA ILE A 91 23.86 9.79 -17.71
C ILE A 91 22.84 9.00 -18.53
N GLY A 92 23.22 8.61 -19.74
CA GLY A 92 22.52 7.60 -20.53
C GLY A 92 22.19 8.05 -21.95
N SER A 93 20.97 7.81 -22.43
CA SER A 93 20.61 8.10 -23.83
C SER A 93 19.21 8.69 -24.00
N GLY A 94 19.17 9.89 -24.59
CA GLY A 94 17.93 10.50 -25.08
C GLY A 94 17.48 9.93 -26.43
N LEU A 95 16.35 10.42 -26.93
CA LEU A 95 15.75 10.02 -28.21
C LEU A 95 16.26 10.83 -29.42
N GLY A 96 17.05 11.89 -29.18
CA GLY A 96 17.59 12.78 -30.23
C GLY A 96 18.01 14.14 -29.68
N ASP A 97 18.73 14.94 -30.49
CA ASP A 97 19.32 16.22 -30.04
C ASP A 97 18.33 17.42 -30.06
N LEU A 98 17.02 17.19 -30.13
CA LEU A 98 16.03 18.27 -29.96
C LEU A 98 15.58 18.32 -28.51
N ASP A 99 15.17 19.49 -28.00
CA ASP A 99 14.78 19.68 -26.59
C ASP A 99 13.66 18.72 -26.17
N ASN A 100 12.75 18.41 -27.07
CA ASN A 100 11.63 17.48 -26.84
C ASN A 100 12.01 16.00 -26.96
N LYS A 101 13.28 15.68 -27.21
CA LYS A 101 13.82 14.33 -27.40
C LYS A 101 15.05 14.04 -26.53
N ALA A 102 15.83 15.06 -26.20
CA ALA A 102 17.02 14.93 -25.39
C ALA A 102 16.66 14.58 -23.94
N LEU A 103 17.55 13.86 -23.27
CA LEU A 103 17.45 13.66 -21.83
C LEU A 103 18.09 14.87 -21.14
N ILE A 104 17.28 15.67 -20.46
CA ILE A 104 17.71 16.95 -19.91
C ILE A 104 17.68 16.92 -18.39
N ASN A 105 18.80 17.27 -17.76
CA ASN A 105 18.87 17.63 -16.36
C ASN A 105 19.06 19.14 -16.19
N ASN A 106 17.96 19.83 -15.88
CA ASN A 106 17.93 21.26 -15.58
C ASN A 106 17.74 21.56 -14.08
N LYS A 107 17.93 20.55 -13.20
CA LYS A 107 17.80 20.71 -11.76
C LYS A 107 19.20 20.83 -11.12
N PRO A 108 19.50 21.89 -10.36
CA PRO A 108 20.81 22.04 -9.73
C PRO A 108 21.06 20.96 -8.68
N ASN A 109 22.32 20.59 -8.47
CA ASN A 109 22.74 19.61 -7.46
C ASN A 109 21.96 18.29 -7.55
N SER A 110 21.84 17.73 -8.76
CA SER A 110 21.01 16.56 -9.00
C SER A 110 21.63 15.61 -10.03
N LEU A 111 21.16 14.36 -10.04
CA LEU A 111 21.54 13.33 -10.99
C LEU A 111 20.30 12.79 -11.70
N ILE A 112 20.37 12.67 -13.01
CA ILE A 112 19.40 11.95 -13.84
C ILE A 112 20.09 10.80 -14.56
N ILE A 113 19.47 9.63 -14.53
CA ILE A 113 19.88 8.46 -15.32
C ILE A 113 18.67 7.97 -16.11
N SER A 114 18.84 7.78 -17.42
CA SER A 114 17.82 7.21 -18.30
C SER A 114 18.41 6.72 -19.61
N PHE A 115 17.85 5.66 -20.18
CA PHE A 115 18.31 5.08 -21.45
C PHE A 115 17.14 4.95 -22.42
N ASN A 116 17.36 5.41 -23.66
CA ASN A 116 16.37 5.46 -24.72
C ASN A 116 15.08 6.18 -24.30
N SER A 117 15.20 7.29 -23.57
CA SER A 117 14.05 8.07 -23.11
C SER A 117 14.43 9.52 -22.88
N LYS A 118 13.47 10.43 -23.06
CA LYS A 118 13.59 11.84 -22.65
C LYS A 118 13.21 12.06 -21.19
N HIS A 119 12.50 11.09 -20.60
CA HIS A 119 12.04 11.11 -19.22
C HIS A 119 13.07 10.42 -18.32
N PRO A 120 13.38 10.96 -17.13
CA PRO A 120 14.30 10.33 -16.20
C PRO A 120 13.72 9.00 -15.67
N THR A 121 14.45 7.90 -15.87
CA THR A 121 14.15 6.64 -15.19
C THR A 121 14.49 6.73 -13.70
N LEU A 122 15.66 7.32 -13.38
CA LEU A 122 16.13 7.56 -12.02
C LEU A 122 16.51 9.04 -11.86
N PHE A 123 16.00 9.65 -10.81
CA PHE A 123 16.35 11.00 -10.37
C PHE A 123 16.86 10.97 -8.93
N VAL A 124 17.97 11.65 -8.66
CA VAL A 124 18.46 11.92 -7.30
C VAL A 124 18.52 13.44 -7.12
N GLY A 125 17.68 13.95 -6.22
CA GLY A 125 17.59 15.38 -5.94
C GLY A 125 18.53 15.85 -4.82
N PRO A 126 18.68 17.18 -4.67
CA PRO A 126 19.50 17.76 -3.61
C PRO A 126 18.93 17.50 -2.22
N SER A 127 19.77 17.69 -1.21
CA SER A 127 19.34 17.82 0.19
C SER A 127 19.09 19.29 0.56
N LEU A 128 18.39 19.53 1.67
CA LEU A 128 18.06 20.88 2.14
C LEU A 128 19.13 21.46 3.10
N GLY A 129 20.23 20.75 3.36
CA GLY A 129 21.28 21.16 4.29
C GLY A 129 22.14 20.02 4.82
N ASN A 130 23.08 20.37 5.73
CA ASN A 130 24.20 19.53 6.16
C ASN A 130 23.80 18.21 6.87
N GLU A 131 22.62 18.14 7.46
CA GLU A 131 22.13 16.95 8.18
C GLU A 131 21.00 16.23 7.43
N SER A 132 20.80 16.55 6.16
CA SER A 132 19.74 15.98 5.35
C SER A 132 20.30 15.26 4.13
N THR A 133 19.61 14.21 3.71
CA THR A 133 19.87 13.54 2.43
C THR A 133 18.83 13.94 1.39
N GLY A 134 19.18 13.80 0.12
CA GLY A 134 18.26 14.01 -0.98
C GLY A 134 17.10 13.01 -1.01
N LYS A 135 16.29 13.11 -2.05
CA LYS A 135 15.21 12.16 -2.35
C LYS A 135 15.46 11.50 -3.71
N VAL A 136 14.94 10.29 -3.86
CA VAL A 136 15.07 9.49 -5.07
C VAL A 136 13.70 9.36 -5.74
N GLY A 137 13.65 9.66 -7.03
CA GLY A 137 12.49 9.45 -7.90
C GLY A 137 12.77 8.35 -8.91
N ILE A 138 11.79 7.48 -9.15
CA ILE A 138 11.83 6.45 -10.19
C ILE A 138 10.58 6.58 -11.07
N GLY A 139 10.76 6.62 -12.39
CA GLY A 139 9.67 6.71 -13.38
C GLY A 139 9.14 8.14 -13.59
N ASP A 140 9.96 9.01 -14.19
CA ASP A 140 9.60 10.40 -14.52
C ASP A 140 9.23 11.25 -13.28
N VAL A 141 9.91 11.02 -12.15
CA VAL A 141 9.72 11.76 -10.89
C VAL A 141 10.91 12.68 -10.62
N ILE A 142 10.78 13.95 -10.99
CA ILE A 142 11.82 14.98 -10.77
C ILE A 142 11.62 15.81 -9.49
N GLU A 143 10.48 15.65 -8.81
CA GLU A 143 10.17 16.28 -7.52
C GLU A 143 9.57 15.25 -6.55
N PRO A 144 10.40 14.35 -5.99
CA PRO A 144 9.93 13.28 -5.13
C PRO A 144 9.24 13.80 -3.86
N GLN A 145 8.09 13.22 -3.51
CA GLN A 145 7.33 13.61 -2.33
C GLN A 145 7.81 12.86 -1.07
N ALA A 146 8.28 11.62 -1.22
CA ALA A 146 8.92 10.82 -0.17
C ALA A 146 10.41 10.57 -0.47
N LYS A 147 11.15 9.96 0.48
CA LYS A 147 12.57 9.59 0.29
C LYS A 147 12.79 8.72 -0.94
N LEU A 148 11.85 7.82 -1.21
CA LEU A 148 11.72 7.06 -2.45
C LEU A 148 10.31 7.30 -2.99
N HIS A 149 10.20 7.79 -4.23
CA HIS A 149 8.93 7.99 -4.92
C HIS A 149 9.00 7.23 -6.26
N ILE A 150 8.15 6.22 -6.42
CA ILE A 150 8.05 5.40 -7.63
C ILE A 150 6.72 5.72 -8.30
N LYS A 151 6.76 6.01 -9.59
CA LYS A 151 5.60 6.29 -10.42
C LYS A 151 5.66 5.41 -11.66
N SER A 152 4.53 4.84 -12.06
CA SER A 152 4.44 4.04 -13.28
C SER A 152 4.20 4.90 -14.51
N ASP A 153 4.56 4.34 -15.65
CA ASP A 153 4.05 4.77 -16.94
C ASP A 153 2.58 4.33 -17.15
N TYR A 154 1.97 4.73 -18.27
CA TYR A 154 0.55 4.52 -18.56
C TYR A 154 0.08 3.06 -18.66
N SER A 155 0.98 2.08 -18.75
CA SER A 155 0.62 0.68 -19.04
C SER A 155 1.42 -0.32 -18.20
N GLU A 156 1.82 0.10 -17.00
CA GLU A 156 2.57 -0.71 -16.04
C GLU A 156 2.21 -0.33 -14.61
N ASP A 157 2.62 -1.18 -13.65
CA ASP A 157 2.40 -0.96 -12.22
C ASP A 157 3.64 -0.33 -11.56
N ALA A 158 3.41 0.60 -10.63
CA ALA A 158 4.46 1.19 -9.80
C ALA A 158 4.78 0.26 -8.61
N GLY A 159 5.44 -0.86 -8.89
CA GLY A 159 5.69 -1.93 -7.91
C GLY A 159 7.10 -1.93 -7.30
N VAL A 160 7.20 -2.49 -6.09
CA VAL A 160 8.47 -2.95 -5.50
C VAL A 160 8.39 -4.46 -5.34
N ILE A 161 9.24 -5.19 -6.07
CA ILE A 161 9.36 -6.64 -5.96
C ILE A 161 10.59 -6.96 -5.12
N LEU A 162 10.41 -7.72 -4.06
CA LEU A 162 11.48 -8.21 -3.21
C LEU A 162 11.49 -9.74 -3.27
N GLU A 163 12.63 -10.33 -3.63
CA GLU A 163 12.76 -11.77 -3.77
C GLU A 163 14.10 -12.28 -3.21
N THR A 164 14.11 -13.54 -2.80
CA THR A 164 15.34 -14.24 -2.42
C THR A 164 15.58 -15.42 -3.35
N LYS A 165 16.86 -15.65 -3.67
CA LYS A 165 17.29 -16.84 -4.41
C LYS A 165 17.16 -18.13 -3.60
N ASN A 166 17.42 -18.07 -2.29
CA ASN A 166 17.29 -19.22 -1.40
C ASN A 166 16.10 -19.02 -0.47
N LYS A 167 14.99 -19.70 -0.75
CA LYS A 167 13.76 -19.62 0.03
C LYS A 167 13.83 -20.34 1.38
N MET A 168 14.82 -21.21 1.60
CA MET A 168 14.93 -22.00 2.83
C MET A 168 15.61 -21.23 3.98
N THR A 169 16.58 -20.38 3.66
CA THR A 169 17.42 -19.73 4.69
C THR A 169 17.25 -18.23 4.75
N ASN A 170 16.76 -17.61 3.69
CA ASN A 170 16.72 -16.16 3.59
C ASN A 170 15.27 -15.69 3.65
N LYS A 171 15.08 -14.53 4.27
CA LYS A 171 13.78 -13.86 4.39
C LYS A 171 13.75 -12.64 3.49
N VAL A 172 12.56 -12.33 3.00
CA VAL A 172 12.23 -11.05 2.38
C VAL A 172 11.32 -10.33 3.34
N PHE A 173 11.59 -9.06 3.61
CA PHE A 173 10.76 -8.26 4.51
C PHE A 173 10.78 -6.78 4.11
N LEU A 174 9.68 -6.11 4.41
CA LEU A 174 9.62 -4.66 4.53
C LEU A 174 9.52 -4.35 6.04
N GLN A 175 10.59 -3.81 6.62
CA GLN A 175 10.65 -3.54 8.05
C GLN A 175 10.53 -2.05 8.32
N MET A 176 9.76 -1.73 9.37
CA MET A 176 9.63 -0.39 9.93
C MET A 176 10.23 -0.44 11.34
N TYR A 177 11.08 0.54 11.69
CA TYR A 177 11.86 0.56 12.94
C TYR A 177 11.48 1.80 13.77
N ASP A 178 11.42 1.69 15.11
CA ASP A 178 10.90 2.69 16.06
C ASP A 178 9.35 2.79 16.10
N ASP A 179 8.81 3.94 16.50
CA ASP A 179 7.38 4.19 16.69
C ASP A 179 6.74 5.01 15.54
N ASN A 180 5.40 5.07 15.50
CA ASN A 180 4.59 5.93 14.62
C ASN A 180 4.64 5.58 13.12
N HIS A 181 4.69 4.29 12.79
CA HIS A 181 4.66 3.82 11.41
C HIS A 181 3.26 3.89 10.79
N VAL A 182 3.21 4.28 9.52
CA VAL A 182 1.95 4.40 8.77
C VAL A 182 2.11 3.77 7.39
N ILE A 183 1.20 2.85 7.07
CA ILE A 183 0.93 2.41 5.69
C ILE A 183 -0.36 3.13 5.28
N SER A 184 -0.25 4.12 4.39
CA SER A 184 -1.39 4.91 3.91
C SER A 184 -1.82 4.44 2.53
N VAL A 185 -3.14 4.29 2.34
CA VAL A 185 -3.77 3.99 1.05
C VAL A 185 -4.83 5.03 0.71
N SER A 186 -5.07 5.23 -0.58
CA SER A 186 -6.09 6.16 -1.07
C SER A 186 -7.47 5.50 -1.17
N LYS A 187 -8.40 6.09 -1.93
CA LYS A 187 -9.83 5.77 -1.94
C LYS A 187 -10.16 4.30 -2.25
N ASP A 188 -9.30 3.62 -3.00
CA ASP A 188 -9.56 2.26 -3.49
C ASP A 188 -9.06 1.16 -2.53
N GLY A 189 -8.58 1.55 -1.34
CA GLY A 189 -8.23 0.63 -0.25
C GLY A 189 -6.86 -0.05 -0.41
N MET A 190 -6.62 -1.04 0.44
CA MET A 190 -5.39 -1.85 0.48
C MET A 190 -5.72 -3.32 0.26
N GLY A 191 -5.08 -3.96 -0.71
CA GLY A 191 -5.13 -5.42 -0.87
C GLY A 191 -3.93 -6.09 -0.19
N ILE A 192 -4.18 -6.96 0.78
CA ILE A 192 -3.17 -7.87 1.33
C ILE A 192 -3.57 -9.29 0.96
N LYS A 193 -2.76 -9.95 0.13
CA LYS A 193 -2.96 -11.34 -0.29
C LYS A 193 -1.77 -12.17 0.14
N ALA A 194 -2.00 -13.12 1.05
CA ALA A 194 -1.05 -14.21 1.27
C ALA A 194 -1.17 -15.19 0.08
N VAL A 195 -0.05 -15.53 -0.55
CA VAL A 195 0.02 -16.56 -1.59
C VAL A 195 0.64 -17.79 -0.92
N ASP A 196 -0.05 -18.92 -1.01
CA ASP A 196 0.37 -20.25 -0.49
C ASP A 196 0.48 -20.39 1.05
N ASP A 197 0.11 -19.38 1.85
CA ASP A 197 0.30 -19.37 3.31
C ASP A 197 -0.83 -18.63 4.07
N ASN A 198 -0.72 -18.63 5.41
CA ASN A 198 -1.56 -17.85 6.34
C ASN A 198 -1.07 -16.40 6.44
N LEU A 199 -2.02 -15.45 6.53
CA LEU A 199 -1.72 -14.11 7.03
C LEU A 199 -1.65 -14.16 8.57
N SER A 200 -0.45 -14.05 9.14
CA SER A 200 -0.27 -13.93 10.60
C SER A 200 -0.17 -12.45 10.99
N ILE A 201 -0.97 -12.04 11.97
CA ILE A 201 -0.89 -10.72 12.60
C ILE A 201 -0.58 -10.95 14.08
N GLU A 202 0.68 -10.79 14.45
CA GLU A 202 1.15 -10.90 15.82
C GLU A 202 1.26 -9.49 16.40
N ALA A 203 0.30 -9.12 17.24
CA ALA A 203 0.28 -7.84 17.92
C ALA A 203 -0.35 -7.99 19.31
N GLU A 204 0.06 -7.14 20.25
CA GLU A 204 -0.61 -7.06 21.56
C GLU A 204 -2.09 -6.67 21.39
N ARG A 205 -2.38 -5.78 20.43
CA ARG A 205 -3.73 -5.28 20.15
C ARG A 205 -3.92 -5.10 18.65
N VAL A 206 -5.06 -5.55 18.15
CA VAL A 206 -5.54 -5.29 16.79
C VAL A 206 -6.87 -4.56 16.89
N ALA A 207 -6.95 -3.35 16.33
CA ALA A 207 -8.18 -2.58 16.25
C ALA A 207 -8.61 -2.48 14.78
N LEU A 208 -9.87 -2.78 14.52
CA LEU A 208 -10.48 -2.73 13.18
C LEU A 208 -11.68 -1.80 13.24
N PHE A 209 -11.71 -0.83 12.32
CA PHE A 209 -12.80 0.13 12.22
C PHE A 209 -13.59 -0.12 10.94
N GLY A 210 -14.92 -0.07 11.04
CA GLY A 210 -15.83 -0.37 9.93
C GLY A 210 -16.37 -1.79 10.01
N LYS A 211 -16.54 -2.42 8.84
CA LYS A 211 -17.17 -3.74 8.71
C LYS A 211 -16.17 -4.79 8.27
N ILE A 212 -16.28 -5.97 8.85
CA ILE A 212 -15.39 -7.09 8.63
C ILE A 212 -16.19 -8.26 8.07
N GLY A 213 -15.78 -8.74 6.90
CA GLY A 213 -16.27 -10.00 6.31
C GLY A 213 -15.24 -11.10 6.49
N ILE A 214 -15.66 -12.25 7.01
CA ILE A 214 -14.83 -13.46 7.09
C ILE A 214 -15.48 -14.53 6.22
N ASN A 215 -14.75 -14.99 5.20
CA ASN A 215 -15.21 -16.01 4.24
C ASN A 215 -16.53 -15.63 3.53
N THR A 216 -16.80 -14.34 3.36
CA THR A 216 -18.02 -13.85 2.73
C THR A 216 -17.75 -12.56 1.95
N ASN A 217 -18.43 -12.41 0.81
CA ASN A 217 -18.48 -11.15 0.06
C ASN A 217 -19.72 -10.32 0.44
N ASN A 218 -20.62 -10.87 1.27
CA ASN A 218 -21.89 -10.26 1.62
C ASN A 218 -21.78 -9.25 2.79
N VAL A 219 -20.71 -8.47 2.80
CA VAL A 219 -20.52 -7.36 3.75
C VAL A 219 -21.33 -6.12 3.35
N PHE A 220 -21.99 -6.17 2.18
CA PHE A 220 -22.55 -5.01 1.49
C PHE A 220 -24.06 -5.07 1.21
N GLU A 221 -24.76 -6.20 1.36
CA GLU A 221 -26.19 -6.26 1.01
C GLU A 221 -27.08 -6.63 2.21
N ASP A 222 -26.73 -7.67 3.00
CA ASP A 222 -27.58 -8.11 4.13
C ASP A 222 -27.04 -7.71 5.52
N SER A 223 -25.79 -7.24 5.60
CA SER A 223 -25.09 -6.93 6.85
C SER A 223 -25.01 -5.42 7.14
N TYR A 224 -25.96 -4.63 6.64
CA TYR A 224 -25.97 -3.18 6.86
C TYR A 224 -25.92 -2.80 8.35
N ASN A 225 -26.46 -3.65 9.21
CA ASN A 225 -26.57 -3.39 10.65
C ASN A 225 -25.46 -4.03 11.49
N TYR A 226 -24.58 -4.86 10.91
CA TYR A 226 -23.58 -5.62 11.67
C TYR A 226 -22.14 -5.23 11.29
N SER A 227 -21.28 -5.13 12.30
CA SER A 227 -19.84 -4.85 12.10
C SER A 227 -19.02 -6.10 11.73
N LEU A 228 -19.52 -7.30 12.01
CA LEU A 228 -18.84 -8.57 11.72
C LEU A 228 -19.81 -9.55 11.04
N ALA A 229 -19.49 -9.97 9.83
CA ALA A 229 -20.22 -10.99 9.08
C ALA A 229 -19.31 -12.19 8.80
N VAL A 230 -19.72 -13.39 9.21
CA VAL A 230 -18.88 -14.60 9.13
C VAL A 230 -19.65 -15.73 8.45
N SER A 231 -19.09 -16.28 7.38
CA SER A 231 -19.57 -17.53 6.77
C SER A 231 -18.70 -18.70 7.24
N GLY A 232 -19.33 -19.77 7.74
CA GLY A 232 -18.63 -20.92 8.32
C GLY A 232 -18.52 -20.92 9.85
N GLY A 233 -19.17 -19.97 10.52
CA GLY A 233 -19.31 -19.94 11.98
C GLY A 233 -18.12 -19.33 12.73
N ILE A 234 -18.28 -19.17 14.04
CA ILE A 234 -17.27 -18.62 14.95
C ILE A 234 -16.95 -19.69 16.00
N LEU A 235 -15.72 -20.17 16.04
CA LEU A 235 -15.20 -20.98 17.14
C LEU A 235 -14.58 -20.05 18.18
N THR A 236 -15.16 -20.00 19.37
CA THR A 236 -14.69 -19.16 20.48
C THR A 236 -14.88 -19.89 21.79
N ASN A 237 -14.06 -19.53 22.79
CA ASN A 237 -14.23 -20.02 24.16
C ASN A 237 -15.40 -19.34 24.87
N GLU A 238 -15.61 -18.05 24.61
CA GLU A 238 -16.62 -17.25 25.29
C GLU A 238 -17.09 -16.08 24.40
N VAL A 239 -18.34 -15.66 24.60
CA VAL A 239 -18.91 -14.43 24.07
C VAL A 239 -19.54 -13.66 25.22
N TYR A 240 -19.08 -12.44 25.46
CA TYR A 240 -19.66 -11.53 26.44
C TYR A 240 -20.49 -10.46 25.74
N VAL A 241 -21.77 -10.38 26.07
CA VAL A 241 -22.70 -9.39 25.52
C VAL A 241 -23.08 -8.40 26.62
N LYS A 242 -23.01 -7.11 26.30
CA LYS A 242 -23.32 -6.01 27.23
C LYS A 242 -24.39 -5.12 26.61
N GLU A 243 -25.07 -4.33 27.45
CA GLU A 243 -26.06 -3.32 27.02
C GLU A 243 -27.28 -3.96 26.35
N VAL A 244 -27.73 -5.08 26.93
CA VAL A 244 -28.95 -5.77 26.54
C VAL A 244 -30.16 -4.95 27.00
N GLU A 245 -30.98 -4.48 26.06
CA GLU A 245 -32.20 -3.70 26.34
C GLU A 245 -33.41 -4.60 26.65
N GLU A 246 -33.56 -5.72 25.94
CA GLU A 246 -34.68 -6.66 26.09
C GLU A 246 -34.34 -7.78 27.08
N TRP A 247 -34.54 -7.51 28.38
CA TRP A 247 -34.44 -8.51 29.45
C TRP A 247 -35.80 -8.66 30.14
N HIS A 248 -36.45 -9.80 29.96
CA HIS A 248 -37.77 -10.10 30.52
C HIS A 248 -37.66 -10.52 31.98
N ASP A 249 -37.82 -9.56 32.90
CA ASP A 249 -37.90 -9.76 34.37
C ASP A 249 -39.28 -9.31 34.92
N ASP A 250 -40.25 -9.12 34.02
CA ASP A 250 -41.59 -8.61 34.31
C ASP A 250 -42.62 -9.71 34.63
N VAL A 251 -42.26 -10.99 34.42
CA VAL A 251 -43.20 -12.11 34.57
C VAL A 251 -43.69 -12.29 36.01
N PHE A 252 -42.90 -11.85 36.99
CA PHE A 252 -43.24 -11.96 38.41
C PHE A 252 -43.95 -10.73 38.97
N GLU A 253 -44.25 -9.71 38.15
CA GLU A 253 -45.02 -8.55 38.59
C GLU A 253 -46.49 -8.93 38.84
N ASP A 254 -47.12 -8.25 39.81
CA ASP A 254 -48.49 -8.59 40.28
C ASP A 254 -49.55 -8.40 39.18
N ASP A 255 -49.30 -7.52 38.21
CA ASP A 255 -50.18 -7.24 37.07
C ASP A 255 -49.79 -8.02 35.80
N TYR A 256 -48.84 -8.96 35.89
CA TYR A 256 -48.48 -9.82 34.76
C TYR A 256 -49.67 -10.68 34.32
N ASN A 257 -50.09 -10.49 33.07
CA ASN A 257 -51.21 -11.22 32.49
C ASN A 257 -50.80 -12.63 32.02
N LEU A 258 -50.69 -13.55 32.97
CA LEU A 258 -50.40 -14.96 32.68
C LEU A 258 -51.57 -15.62 31.93
N ILE A 259 -51.33 -16.05 30.69
CA ILE A 259 -52.32 -16.75 29.84
C ILE A 259 -52.84 -17.98 30.58
N SER A 260 -54.13 -18.30 30.52
CA SER A 260 -54.62 -19.53 31.16
C SER A 260 -54.14 -20.79 30.42
N LEU A 261 -53.90 -21.91 31.12
CA LEU A 261 -53.46 -23.17 30.48
C LEU A 261 -54.40 -23.64 29.36
N LYS A 262 -55.71 -23.37 29.48
CA LYS A 262 -56.71 -23.70 28.46
C LYS A 262 -56.55 -22.84 27.20
N GLU A 263 -56.24 -21.56 27.36
CA GLU A 263 -55.98 -20.66 26.25
C GLU A 263 -54.63 -20.94 25.59
N LEU A 264 -53.61 -21.22 26.41
CA LEU A 264 -52.30 -21.65 25.93
C LEU A 264 -52.41 -22.95 25.12
N GLU A 265 -53.16 -23.94 25.59
CA GLU A 265 -53.42 -25.18 24.83
C GLU A 265 -54.08 -24.88 23.48
N ARG A 266 -55.08 -23.98 23.46
CA ARG A 266 -55.74 -23.56 22.22
C ARG A 266 -54.76 -22.86 21.27
N TYR A 267 -53.89 -22.00 21.79
CA TYR A 267 -52.87 -21.31 21.01
C TYR A 267 -51.90 -22.30 20.38
N ILE A 268 -51.35 -23.22 21.17
CA ILE A 268 -50.39 -24.23 20.69
C ILE A 268 -51.03 -25.13 19.63
N LYS A 269 -52.29 -25.57 19.83
CA LYS A 269 -53.01 -26.37 18.82
C LYS A 269 -53.19 -25.63 17.49
N LYS A 270 -53.37 -24.30 17.54
CA LYS A 270 -53.56 -23.46 16.35
C LYS A 270 -52.24 -23.10 15.66
N ASN A 271 -51.25 -22.64 16.42
CA ASN A 271 -50.04 -22.00 15.88
C ASN A 271 -48.81 -22.92 15.87
N ARG A 272 -48.84 -24.06 16.58
CA ARG A 272 -47.74 -25.04 16.66
C ARG A 272 -46.42 -24.56 17.29
N HIS A 273 -46.41 -23.37 17.89
CA HIS A 273 -45.32 -22.86 18.73
C HIS A 273 -45.89 -22.14 19.97
N LEU A 274 -45.02 -21.77 20.91
CA LEU A 274 -45.39 -20.97 22.07
C LEU A 274 -45.61 -19.50 21.68
N PRO A 275 -46.46 -18.75 22.40
CA PRO A 275 -46.56 -17.29 22.22
C PRO A 275 -45.19 -16.62 22.30
N ASP A 276 -44.98 -15.55 21.54
CA ASP A 276 -43.74 -14.74 21.45
C ASP A 276 -42.51 -15.46 20.86
N ILE A 277 -42.49 -16.80 20.85
CA ILE A 277 -41.41 -17.58 20.23
C ILE A 277 -41.62 -17.63 18.72
N PRO A 278 -40.60 -17.27 17.91
CA PRO A 278 -40.71 -17.32 16.46
C PRO A 278 -40.97 -18.75 15.97
N SER A 279 -41.70 -18.86 14.87
CA SER A 279 -41.95 -20.12 14.19
C SER A 279 -40.70 -20.64 13.48
N GLU A 280 -40.67 -21.94 13.19
CA GLU A 280 -39.59 -22.56 12.41
C GLU A 280 -39.40 -21.88 11.04
N PHE A 281 -40.50 -21.49 10.40
CA PHE A 281 -40.45 -20.80 9.10
C PHE A 281 -39.74 -19.44 9.21
N GLU A 282 -40.07 -18.64 10.23
CA GLU A 282 -39.41 -17.34 10.47
C GLU A 282 -37.92 -17.53 10.75
N VAL A 283 -37.54 -18.49 11.59
CA VAL A 283 -36.13 -18.74 11.92
C VAL A 283 -35.32 -19.22 10.70
N LEU A 284 -35.89 -20.08 9.85
CA LEU A 284 -35.20 -20.58 8.66
C LEU A 284 -35.07 -19.54 7.54
N THR A 285 -35.94 -18.52 7.53
CA THR A 285 -35.97 -17.50 6.48
C THR A 285 -35.26 -16.22 6.88
N GLU A 286 -35.42 -15.77 8.12
CA GLU A 286 -34.91 -14.48 8.61
C GLU A 286 -33.78 -14.62 9.65
N GLY A 287 -33.57 -15.83 10.19
CA GLY A 287 -32.66 -16.05 11.31
C GLY A 287 -33.26 -15.61 12.65
N TYR A 288 -32.42 -15.43 13.67
CA TYR A 288 -32.84 -14.89 14.96
C TYR A 288 -31.69 -14.21 15.69
N GLU A 289 -32.02 -13.24 16.53
CA GLU A 289 -31.07 -12.58 17.42
C GLU A 289 -30.89 -13.38 18.71
N ILE A 290 -29.66 -13.82 18.97
CA ILE A 290 -29.36 -14.73 20.10
C ILE A 290 -29.75 -14.13 21.45
N VAL A 291 -29.55 -12.83 21.65
CA VAL A 291 -29.84 -12.13 22.91
C VAL A 291 -31.34 -12.08 23.16
N LYS A 292 -32.11 -11.62 22.17
CA LYS A 292 -33.57 -11.56 22.23
C LYS A 292 -34.17 -12.95 22.46
N PHE A 293 -33.66 -13.96 21.75
CA PHE A 293 -34.14 -15.32 21.90
C PHE A 293 -33.84 -15.90 23.30
N GLN A 294 -32.67 -15.60 23.88
CA GLN A 294 -32.36 -15.97 25.27
C GLN A 294 -33.32 -15.30 26.27
N GLY A 295 -33.64 -14.02 26.08
CA GLY A 295 -34.62 -13.31 26.91
C GLY A 295 -36.02 -13.94 26.81
N LEU A 296 -36.47 -14.29 25.61
CA LEU A 296 -37.75 -14.98 25.41
C LEU A 296 -37.77 -16.36 26.06
N LEU A 297 -36.68 -17.12 25.98
CA LEU A 297 -36.58 -18.41 26.66
C LEU A 297 -36.67 -18.24 28.19
N LEU A 298 -36.01 -17.24 28.76
CA LEU A 298 -36.12 -16.91 30.19
C LEU A 298 -37.57 -16.62 30.58
N LYS A 299 -38.25 -15.74 29.84
CA LYS A 299 -39.69 -15.44 30.04
C LYS A 299 -40.55 -16.71 30.10
N LYS A 300 -40.32 -17.66 29.18
CA LYS A 300 -41.09 -18.93 29.16
C LYS A 300 -40.74 -19.87 30.31
N ILE A 301 -39.51 -19.84 30.82
CA ILE A 301 -39.13 -20.56 32.03
C ILE A 301 -39.86 -19.97 33.26
N GLU A 302 -40.00 -18.65 33.34
CA GLU A 302 -40.69 -17.97 34.43
C GLU A 302 -42.21 -18.23 34.40
N GLU A 303 -42.85 -18.12 33.23
CA GLU A 303 -44.27 -18.49 33.04
C GLU A 303 -44.52 -19.95 33.46
N LEU A 304 -43.64 -20.87 33.05
CA LEU A 304 -43.72 -22.28 33.44
C LEU A 304 -43.57 -22.47 34.95
N THR A 305 -42.74 -21.66 35.59
CA THR A 305 -42.57 -21.66 37.05
C THR A 305 -43.86 -21.24 37.75
N LEU A 306 -44.54 -20.20 37.26
CA LEU A 306 -45.85 -19.77 37.79
C LEU A 306 -46.93 -20.85 37.64
N TYR A 307 -47.03 -21.49 36.47
CA TYR A 307 -47.98 -22.60 36.27
C TYR A 307 -47.69 -23.76 37.22
N THR A 308 -46.42 -24.07 37.48
CA THR A 308 -46.02 -25.16 38.39
C THR A 308 -46.40 -24.85 39.83
N ILE A 309 -46.18 -23.61 40.28
CA ILE A 309 -46.60 -23.14 41.61
C ILE A 309 -48.13 -23.28 41.76
N GLU A 310 -48.89 -22.87 40.74
CA GLU A 310 -50.35 -22.96 40.75
C GLU A 310 -50.83 -24.43 40.76
N LEU A 311 -50.21 -25.30 39.96
CA LEU A 311 -50.50 -26.74 39.97
C LEU A 311 -50.24 -27.37 41.35
N GLN A 312 -49.13 -27.02 42.01
CA GLN A 312 -48.85 -27.52 43.38
C GLN A 312 -49.90 -27.06 44.40
N LYS A 313 -50.36 -25.80 44.32
CA LYS A 313 -51.45 -25.30 45.16
C LYS A 313 -52.73 -26.11 44.95
N GLN A 314 -53.06 -26.42 43.70
CA GLN A 314 -54.24 -27.24 43.37
C GLN A 314 -54.12 -28.68 43.87
N ILE A 315 -52.96 -29.33 43.70
CA ILE A 315 -52.71 -30.68 44.21
C ILE A 315 -52.84 -30.72 45.73
N LYS A 316 -52.26 -29.75 46.44
CA LYS A 316 -52.37 -29.65 47.91
C LYS A 316 -53.83 -29.50 48.33
N LYS A 317 -54.59 -28.61 47.68
CA LYS A 317 -56.02 -28.42 47.95
C LYS A 317 -56.82 -29.72 47.72
N GLN A 318 -56.52 -30.45 46.64
CA GLN A 318 -57.15 -31.74 46.38
C GLN A 318 -56.79 -32.79 47.45
N GLN A 319 -55.52 -32.84 47.88
CA GLN A 319 -55.07 -33.75 48.93
C GLN A 319 -55.71 -33.44 50.29
N ASP A 320 -55.83 -32.17 50.65
CA ASP A 320 -56.48 -31.72 51.87
C ASP A 320 -57.97 -32.13 51.87
N ILE A 321 -58.66 -31.95 50.74
CA ILE A 321 -60.06 -32.41 50.56
C ILE A 321 -60.16 -33.93 50.72
N ILE A 322 -59.27 -34.70 50.08
CA ILE A 322 -59.24 -36.17 50.19
C ILE A 322 -59.02 -36.60 51.65
N ASN A 323 -58.13 -35.92 52.37
CA ASN A 323 -57.87 -36.22 53.78
C ASN A 323 -59.06 -35.91 54.69
N THR A 324 -59.89 -34.91 54.34
CA THR A 324 -61.12 -34.60 55.09
C THR A 324 -62.31 -35.51 54.76
N LEU A 325 -62.27 -36.24 53.65
CA LEU A 325 -63.31 -37.18 53.23
C LEU A 325 -63.06 -38.63 53.68
N LYS A 326 -61.87 -38.91 54.22
CA LYS A 326 -61.48 -40.20 54.82
C LYS A 326 -61.71 -40.18 56.32
#